data_AF-A0A7Y2FYT3-F1
#
_entry.id   AF-A0A7Y2FYT3-F1
#
_cell.length_a   1.000
_cell.length_b   1.000
_cell.length_c   1.000
_cell.angle_alpha   90.00
_cell.angle_beta   90.00
_cell.angle_gamma   90.00
#
_symmetry.space_group_name_H-M   'P 1'
#
loop_
_entity.id
_entity.type
_entity.pdbx_description
1 polymer ?
#
loop_
_entity_poly.entity_id
_entity_poly.type
_entity_poly.pdbx_seq_one_letter_code
_entity_poly.pdbx_strand_id
1 'polypeptide(L)'
;LNWQGEKRIPFTGSNPAEFQLEEYSPSFVLMNAQVSKSWNERFDVYLGSENLLGFRQEDAILDAQNPYGDNFDASLVWGPIFGRNVYAGIRYRVFR
;
A
#
# COMPACT_ATOMS: atom_id res chain seq x y z
N LEU A 1 11.85 -5.21 7.23
CA LEU A 1 10.90 -6.12 6.54
C LEU A 1 9.70 -6.31 7.44
N ASN A 2 8.49 -6.11 6.94
CA ASN A 2 7.25 -6.23 7.71
C ASN A 2 6.36 -7.29 7.03
N TRP A 3 6.09 -8.40 7.71
CA TRP A 3 5.16 -9.41 7.24
C TRP A 3 3.73 -9.03 7.65
N GLN A 4 2.82 -9.06 6.70
CA GLN A 4 1.40 -8.83 6.88
C GLN A 4 0.70 -10.17 6.68
N GLY A 5 0.09 -10.69 7.75
CA GLY A 5 -0.72 -11.88 7.69
C GLY A 5 -2.03 -11.65 6.93
N GLU A 6 -2.72 -12.74 6.65
CA GLU A 6 -4.05 -12.73 6.06
C GLU A 6 -5.05 -11.92 6.90
N LYS A 7 -5.99 -11.27 6.23
CA LYS A 7 -7.08 -10.51 6.85
C LYS A 7 -8.40 -11.02 6.32
N ARG A 8 -9.39 -11.17 7.19
CA ARG A 8 -10.73 -11.57 6.77
C ARG A 8 -11.38 -10.49 5.90
N ILE A 9 -11.93 -10.90 4.77
CA ILE A 9 -12.70 -10.06 3.85
C ILE A 9 -14.19 -10.23 4.19
N PRO A 10 -15.01 -9.16 4.13
CA PRO A 10 -16.46 -9.25 4.27
C PRO A 10 -17.07 -10.30 3.35
N PHE A 11 -18.13 -10.96 3.82
CA PHE A 11 -18.79 -12.00 3.04
C PHE A 11 -19.47 -11.41 1.80
N THR A 12 -19.03 -11.85 0.62
CA THR A 12 -19.61 -11.46 -0.68
C THR A 12 -20.36 -12.60 -1.36
N GLY A 13 -20.55 -13.75 -0.70
CA GLY A 13 -21.12 -14.95 -1.34
C GLY A 13 -22.59 -14.83 -1.77
N SER A 14 -23.29 -13.76 -1.35
CA SER A 14 -24.62 -13.39 -1.85
C SER A 14 -24.59 -12.60 -3.16
N ASN A 15 -23.43 -12.11 -3.58
CA ASN A 15 -23.27 -11.31 -4.79
C ASN A 15 -23.27 -12.20 -6.04
N PRO A 16 -23.52 -11.63 -7.24
CA PRO A 16 -23.21 -12.29 -8.51
C PRO A 16 -21.76 -12.82 -8.54
N ALA A 17 -21.51 -13.89 -9.29
CA ALA A 17 -20.24 -14.61 -9.27
C ALA A 17 -19.02 -13.72 -9.57
N GLU A 18 -19.18 -12.73 -10.44
CA GLU A 18 -18.17 -11.73 -10.80
C GLU A 18 -17.78 -10.77 -9.66
N PHE A 19 -18.60 -10.68 -8.61
CA PHE A 19 -18.42 -9.82 -7.45
C PHE A 19 -18.17 -10.60 -6.14
N GLN A 20 -17.91 -11.91 -6.25
CA GLN A 20 -17.52 -12.73 -5.12
C GLN A 20 -16.00 -12.70 -4.93
N LEU A 21 -15.56 -12.38 -3.72
CA LEU A 21 -14.16 -12.38 -3.29
C LEU A 21 -13.86 -13.61 -2.43
N GLU A 22 -12.57 -13.90 -2.28
CA GLU A 22 -12.07 -14.88 -1.31
C GLU A 22 -12.40 -14.41 0.13
N GLU A 23 -12.53 -15.35 1.07
CA GLU A 23 -12.84 -15.03 2.47
C GLU A 23 -11.67 -14.33 3.19
N TYR A 24 -10.45 -14.47 2.69
CA TYR A 24 -9.24 -13.89 3.28
C TYR A 24 -8.35 -13.23 2.22
N SER A 25 -7.68 -12.15 2.62
CA SER A 25 -6.62 -11.55 1.81
C SER A 25 -5.38 -12.44 1.79
N PRO A 26 -4.54 -12.39 0.74
CA PRO A 26 -3.24 -13.03 0.78
C PRO A 26 -2.39 -12.45 1.92
N SER A 27 -1.48 -13.27 2.45
CA SER A 27 -0.36 -12.76 3.25
C SER A 27 0.70 -12.15 2.34
N PHE A 28 1.31 -11.04 2.75
CA PHE A 28 2.30 -10.34 1.93
C PHE A 28 3.38 -9.68 2.79
N VAL A 29 4.39 -9.13 2.14
CA VAL A 29 5.52 -8.49 2.81
C VAL A 29 5.69 -7.07 2.31
N LEU A 30 5.79 -6.12 3.25
CA LEU A 30 6.16 -4.74 2.98
C LEU A 30 7.61 -4.51 3.38
N MET A 31 8.38 -3.98 2.44
CA MET A 31 9.78 -3.63 2.66
C MET A 31 9.98 -2.15 2.41
N ASN A 32 10.43 -1.43 3.42
CA ASN A 32 10.84 -0.03 3.31
C ASN A 32 12.35 0.04 3.50
N ALA A 33 13.03 0.85 2.69
CA ALA A 33 14.47 1.02 2.75
C ALA A 33 14.86 2.47 2.48
N GLN A 34 15.85 2.98 3.20
CA GLN A 34 16.42 4.31 2.97
C GLN A 34 17.92 4.29 3.16
N VAL A 35 18.64 4.92 2.25
CA VAL A 35 20.06 5.24 2.40
C VAL A 35 20.22 6.75 2.54
N SER A 36 21.12 7.17 3.42
CA SER A 36 21.44 8.58 3.61
C SER A 36 22.95 8.78 3.70
N LYS A 37 23.41 9.93 3.20
CA LYS A 37 24.80 10.35 3.25
C LYS A 37 24.87 11.76 3.82
N SER A 38 25.51 11.89 4.97
CA SER A 38 25.97 13.17 5.50
C SER A 38 27.26 13.58 4.80
N TRP A 39 27.26 14.77 4.21
CA TRP A 39 28.45 15.36 3.57
C TRP A 39 29.24 16.22 4.56
N ASN A 40 28.54 16.89 5.47
CA ASN A 40 29.08 17.60 6.62
C ASN A 40 28.02 17.65 7.73
N GLU A 41 28.27 18.35 8.84
CA GLU A 41 27.33 18.45 9.97
C GLU A 41 25.98 19.09 9.61
N ARG A 42 25.93 19.86 8.51
CA ARG A 42 24.74 20.61 8.10
C ARG A 42 24.00 20.02 6.92
N PHE A 43 24.62 19.18 6.10
CA PHE A 43 24.06 18.77 4.81
C PHE A 43 23.99 17.25 4.66
N ASP A 44 22.76 16.73 4.60
CA ASP A 44 22.47 15.32 4.34
C ASP A 44 21.69 15.16 3.04
N VAL A 45 22.02 14.13 2.27
CA VAL A 45 21.23 13.67 1.11
C VAL A 45 20.70 12.28 1.41
N TYR A 46 19.46 12.01 1.03
CA TYR A 46 18.85 10.69 1.22
C TYR A 46 18.04 10.25 0.01
N LEU A 47 18.01 8.94 -0.20
CA LEU A 47 17.21 8.23 -1.18
C LEU A 47 16.54 7.07 -0.45
N GLY A 48 15.24 6.94 -0.61
CA GLY A 48 14.48 5.85 -0.01
C GLY A 48 13.36 5.35 -0.90
N SER A 49 12.81 4.22 -0.49
CA SER A 49 11.63 3.63 -1.08
C SER A 49 10.78 2.99 0.00
N GLU A 50 9.49 3.29 -0.05
CA GLU A 50 8.45 2.56 0.67
C GLU A 50 7.85 1.53 -0.27
N ASN A 51 7.46 0.37 0.29
CA ASN A 51 6.92 -0.73 -0.48
C ASN A 51 7.85 -1.13 -1.65
N LEU A 52 9.12 -1.38 -1.34
CA LEU A 52 10.19 -1.66 -2.29
C LEU A 52 9.89 -2.87 -3.21
N LEU A 53 9.17 -3.87 -2.70
CA LEU A 53 8.70 -5.03 -3.47
C LEU A 53 7.48 -4.73 -4.35
N GLY A 54 6.81 -3.59 -4.15
CA GLY A 54 5.72 -3.11 -4.99
C GLY A 54 4.40 -3.86 -4.81
N PHE A 55 4.14 -4.45 -3.63
CA PHE A 55 2.88 -5.14 -3.37
C PHE A 55 1.71 -4.15 -3.42
N ARG A 56 0.64 -4.50 -4.14
CA ARG A 56 -0.52 -3.63 -4.31
C ARG A 56 -1.79 -4.47 -4.29
N GLN A 57 -2.82 -3.95 -3.63
CA GLN A 57 -4.19 -4.43 -3.79
C GLN A 57 -4.78 -3.77 -5.04
N GLU A 58 -5.12 -4.58 -6.06
CA GLU A 58 -5.70 -4.08 -7.31
C GLU A 58 -7.19 -3.76 -7.16
N ASP A 59 -7.96 -4.65 -6.53
CA ASP A 59 -9.41 -4.53 -6.41
C ASP A 59 -9.82 -3.97 -5.04
N ALA A 60 -9.59 -2.66 -4.86
CA ALA A 60 -9.92 -1.95 -3.63
C ALA A 60 -11.39 -1.54 -3.51
N ILE A 61 -12.07 -1.48 -4.66
CA ILE A 61 -13.47 -1.07 -4.78
C ILE A 61 -14.17 -2.11 -5.65
N LEU A 62 -15.16 -2.79 -5.08
CA LEU A 62 -16.02 -3.71 -5.82
C LEU A 62 -17.01 -2.91 -6.66
N ASP A 63 -17.23 -3.37 -7.90
CA ASP A 63 -18.17 -2.74 -8.84
C ASP A 63 -17.96 -1.23 -9.04
N ALA A 64 -16.70 -0.78 -9.09
CA ALA A 64 -16.33 0.63 -9.16
C ALA A 64 -16.93 1.39 -10.36
N GLN A 65 -17.36 0.68 -11.41
CA GLN A 65 -18.00 1.27 -12.60
C GLN A 65 -19.48 1.65 -12.35
N ASN A 66 -20.12 1.07 -11.33
CA ASN A 66 -21.51 1.30 -10.98
C ASN A 66 -21.64 1.82 -9.53
N PRO A 67 -21.25 3.07 -9.23
CA PRO A 67 -21.14 3.59 -7.86
C PRO A 67 -22.47 3.69 -7.08
N TYR A 68 -23.60 3.43 -7.74
CA TYR A 68 -24.93 3.39 -7.13
C TYR A 68 -25.60 2.01 -7.29
N GLY A 69 -24.87 1.00 -7.79
CA GLY A 69 -25.35 -0.37 -7.93
C GLY A 69 -25.31 -1.13 -6.60
N ASP A 70 -26.10 -2.20 -6.52
CA ASP A 70 -26.28 -2.98 -5.29
C ASP A 70 -25.00 -3.70 -4.82
N ASN A 71 -24.01 -3.88 -5.70
CA ASN A 71 -22.74 -4.55 -5.41
C ASN A 71 -21.57 -3.59 -5.18
N PHE A 72 -21.79 -2.27 -5.23
CA PHE A 72 -20.72 -1.29 -5.01
C PHE A 72 -20.24 -1.31 -3.56
N ASP A 73 -18.94 -1.57 -3.36
CA ASP A 73 -18.33 -1.55 -2.03
C ASP A 73 -16.92 -0.97 -2.08
N ALA A 74 -16.74 0.21 -1.48
CA ALA A 74 -15.46 0.91 -1.36
C ALA A 74 -14.77 0.71 0.01
N SER A 75 -15.27 -0.21 0.85
CA SER A 75 -14.76 -0.49 2.20
C SER A 75 -13.76 -1.66 2.25
N LEU A 76 -13.47 -2.29 1.11
CA LEU A 76 -12.71 -3.55 1.01
C LEU A 76 -11.19 -3.37 1.00
N VAL A 77 -10.67 -2.32 1.64
CA VAL A 77 -9.22 -2.04 1.66
C VAL A 77 -8.53 -2.86 2.75
N TRP A 78 -7.75 -3.87 2.36
CA TRP A 78 -6.98 -4.73 3.25
C TRP A 78 -5.46 -4.59 3.07
N GLY A 79 -5.00 -4.04 1.95
CA GLY A 79 -3.60 -3.83 1.61
C GLY A 79 -3.28 -2.43 1.07
N PRO A 80 -2.02 -2.16 0.66
CA PRO A 80 -1.64 -0.91 0.03
C PRO A 80 -2.35 -0.70 -1.30
N ILE A 81 -2.97 0.47 -1.47
CA ILE A 81 -3.61 0.89 -2.74
C ILE A 81 -2.59 1.43 -3.74
N PHE A 82 -1.50 2.01 -3.22
CA PHE A 82 -0.38 2.47 -4.02
C PHE A 82 0.75 1.45 -3.97
N GLY A 83 1.38 1.24 -5.12
CA GLY A 83 2.54 0.35 -5.24
C GLY A 83 3.81 0.96 -4.64
N ARG A 84 4.95 0.67 -5.26
CA ARG A 84 6.25 1.18 -4.81
C ARG A 84 6.32 2.71 -4.88
N ASN A 85 6.66 3.34 -3.76
CA ASN A 85 6.96 4.76 -3.70
C ASN A 85 8.47 4.95 -3.57
N VAL A 86 9.06 5.79 -4.42
CA VAL A 86 10.50 6.11 -4.41
C VAL A 86 10.66 7.60 -4.22
N TYR A 87 11.50 8.00 -3.26
CA TYR A 87 11.69 9.39 -2.89
C TYR A 87 13.16 9.72 -2.67
N ALA A 88 13.54 10.95 -2.98
CA ALA A 88 14.85 11.51 -2.69
C ALA A 88 14.69 12.86 -2.01
N GLY A 89 15.66 13.25 -1.19
CA GLY A 89 15.60 14.53 -0.51
C GLY A 89 16.93 15.00 0.04
N ILE A 90 16.93 16.26 0.46
CA ILE A 90 18.06 16.96 1.04
C ILE A 90 17.61 17.49 2.40
N ARG A 91 18.50 17.47 3.40
CA ARG A 91 18.30 18.10 4.70
C ARG A 91 19.43 19.09 4.97
N TYR A 92 19.08 20.35 5.20
CA TYR A 92 20.01 21.40 5.59
C TYR A 92 19.72 21.87 7.03
N ARG A 93 20.72 21.80 7.92
CA ARG A 93 20.63 22.33 9.29
C ARG A 93 21.17 23.76 9.33
N VAL A 94 20.31 24.71 9.69
CA VAL A 94 20.65 26.15 9.78
C VAL A 94 21.41 26.46 11.08
N PHE A 95 21.00 25.81 12.17
CA PHE A 95 21.66 25.88 13.48
C PHE A 95 22.23 24.49 13.82
N ARG A 96 23.21 24.47 14.73
CA ARG A 96 23.77 23.21 15.23
C ARG A 96 22.84 22.59 16.27
#